data_AF-A0A7D8AKN5-F1
#
_entry.id   AF-A0A7D8AKN5-F1
#
_cell.length_a   1.000
_cell.length_b   1.000
_cell.length_c   1.000
_cell.angle_alpha   90.00
_cell.angle_beta   90.00
_cell.angle_gamma   90.00
#
_symmetry.space_group_name_H-M   'P 1'
#
loop_
_entity.id
_entity.type
_entity.pdbx_description
1 polymer ?
#
loop_
_entity_poly.entity_id
_entity_poly.type
_entity_poly.pdbx_seq_one_letter_code
_entity_poly.pdbx_strand_id
1 'polypeptide(L)'
;MIKDIQTNIQNNNSSPTSQQVNNQGSEARDIKREVDSYIEEYVKLDTELDEMKVSLSNMECLLSSATSYLKEARTTTRPNKVKSSLLHSLHKAISKLKSRHASLNACYTDATSSLEKAYAAFRDTNTSLIRL
;
A
#
# COMPACT_ATOMS: atom_id res chain seq x y z
N MET A 1 -45.79 -21.79 -53.92
CA MET A 1 -45.60 -22.74 -52.81
C MET A 1 -44.33 -22.34 -52.10
N ILE A 2 -44.47 -21.57 -51.02
CA ILE A 2 -43.36 -21.08 -50.18
C ILE A 2 -43.03 -22.21 -49.21
N LYS A 3 -41.76 -22.65 -49.18
CA LYS A 3 -41.25 -23.55 -48.14
C LYS A 3 -40.79 -22.69 -46.98
N ASP A 4 -41.63 -22.55 -45.97
CA ASP A 4 -41.16 -22.38 -44.60
C ASP A 4 -40.42 -23.64 -44.19
N ILE A 5 -39.25 -23.52 -43.55
CA ILE A 5 -38.78 -24.37 -42.44
C ILE A 5 -37.63 -23.60 -41.76
N GLN A 6 -38.05 -22.87 -40.72
CA GLN A 6 -37.50 -22.84 -39.36
C GLN A 6 -35.98 -22.91 -39.17
N THR A 7 -35.40 -21.76 -38.86
CA THR A 7 -34.18 -21.62 -38.06
C THR A 7 -34.40 -22.23 -36.68
N ASN A 8 -33.79 -23.38 -36.43
CA ASN A 8 -33.76 -24.02 -35.12
C ASN A 8 -32.78 -23.25 -34.22
N ILE A 9 -33.26 -22.23 -33.50
CA ILE A 9 -32.52 -21.63 -32.40
C ILE A 9 -32.62 -22.61 -31.23
N GLN A 10 -31.64 -23.51 -31.10
CA GLN A 10 -31.46 -24.28 -29.88
C GLN A 10 -31.03 -23.34 -28.75
N ASN A 11 -32.01 -22.90 -27.95
CA ASN A 11 -31.78 -22.35 -26.62
C ASN A 11 -31.22 -23.49 -25.74
N ASN A 12 -29.90 -23.54 -25.59
CA ASN A 12 -29.24 -24.41 -24.61
C ASN A 12 -29.45 -23.85 -23.19
N ASN A 13 -30.67 -23.98 -22.67
CA ASN A 13 -31.01 -23.72 -21.27
C ASN A 13 -30.86 -25.01 -20.44
N SER A 14 -29.67 -25.59 -20.43
CA SER A 14 -29.40 -26.75 -19.56
C SER A 14 -29.15 -26.27 -18.14
N SER A 15 -29.99 -26.70 -17.19
CA SER A 15 -29.74 -26.47 -15.77
C SER A 15 -28.41 -27.09 -15.34
N PRO A 16 -27.63 -26.43 -14.46
CA PRO A 16 -26.36 -26.97 -13.99
C PRO A 16 -26.52 -28.36 -13.37
N THR A 17 -25.57 -29.25 -13.64
CA THR A 17 -25.52 -30.56 -13.00
C THR A 17 -25.12 -30.44 -11.53
N SER A 18 -25.54 -31.38 -10.69
CA SER A 18 -25.17 -31.41 -9.25
C SER A 18 -23.65 -31.43 -9.03
N GLN A 19 -22.88 -32.07 -9.92
CA GLN A 19 -21.42 -32.02 -9.91
C GLN A 19 -20.87 -30.62 -10.20
N GLN A 20 -21.44 -29.88 -11.15
CA GLN A 20 -21.04 -28.50 -11.43
C GLN A 20 -21.32 -27.58 -10.24
N VAL A 21 -22.50 -27.69 -9.62
CA VAL A 21 -22.87 -26.91 -8.43
C VAL A 21 -21.95 -27.22 -7.26
N ASN A 22 -21.62 -28.50 -7.03
CA ASN A 22 -20.72 -28.90 -5.95
C ASN A 22 -19.29 -28.37 -6.15
N ASN A 23 -18.76 -28.44 -7.37
CA ASN A 23 -17.42 -27.94 -7.70
C ASN A 23 -17.34 -26.42 -7.55
N GLN A 24 -18.36 -25.69 -8.02
CA GLN A 24 -18.46 -24.23 -7.84
C GLN A 24 -18.56 -23.85 -6.35
N GLY A 25 -19.31 -24.63 -5.57
CA GLY A 25 -19.41 -24.42 -4.12
C GLY A 25 -18.09 -24.66 -3.38
N SER A 26 -17.28 -25.64 -3.79
CA SER A 26 -15.93 -25.82 -3.21
C SER A 26 -14.99 -24.69 -3.57
N GLU A 27 -14.98 -24.26 -4.83
CA GLU A 27 -14.12 -23.17 -5.30
C GLU A 27 -14.47 -21.85 -4.58
N ALA A 28 -15.75 -21.53 -4.44
CA ALA A 28 -16.20 -20.35 -3.71
C ALA A 28 -15.76 -20.36 -2.23
N ARG A 29 -15.75 -21.53 -1.57
CA ARG A 29 -15.27 -21.67 -0.18
C ARG A 29 -13.76 -21.50 -0.07
N ASP A 30 -13.00 -22.00 -1.04
CA ASP A 30 -11.54 -21.85 -1.06
C ASP A 30 -11.15 -20.38 -1.30
N ILE A 31 -11.79 -19.71 -2.25
CA ILE A 31 -11.61 -18.26 -2.49
C ILE A 31 -11.99 -17.46 -1.24
N LYS A 32 -13.10 -17.79 -0.57
CA LYS A 32 -13.51 -17.11 0.67
C LYS A 32 -12.43 -17.19 1.75
N ARG A 33 -11.82 -18.37 1.93
CA ARG A 33 -10.74 -18.58 2.91
C ARG A 33 -9.50 -17.76 2.56
N GLU A 34 -9.13 -17.67 1.29
CA GLU A 34 -8.02 -16.83 0.85
C GLU A 34 -8.31 -15.34 1.08
N VAL A 35 -9.50 -14.87 0.74
CA VAL A 35 -9.94 -13.48 0.98
C VAL A 35 -9.91 -13.13 2.47
N ASP A 36 -10.36 -14.04 3.35
CA ASP A 36 -10.29 -13.81 4.79
C ASP A 36 -8.83 -13.74 5.29
N SER A 37 -7.95 -14.59 4.77
CA SER A 37 -6.51 -14.53 5.07
C SER A 37 -5.89 -13.19 4.65
N TYR A 38 -6.25 -12.66 3.48
CA TYR A 38 -5.75 -11.36 3.02
C TYR A 38 -6.28 -10.19 3.87
N ILE A 39 -7.50 -10.29 4.38
CA ILE A 39 -8.05 -9.30 5.32
C ILE A 39 -7.27 -9.31 6.64
N GLU A 40 -6.89 -10.47 7.15
CA GLU A 40 -6.04 -10.56 8.35
C GLU A 40 -4.62 -10.01 8.10
N GLU A 41 -4.04 -10.29 6.93
CA GLU A 41 -2.74 -9.76 6.53
C GLU A 41 -2.78 -8.22 6.39
N TYR A 42 -3.87 -7.66 5.87
CA TYR A 42 -4.07 -6.22 5.83
C TYR A 42 -3.94 -5.58 7.22
N VAL A 43 -4.58 -6.13 8.25
CA VAL A 43 -4.54 -5.57 9.61
C VAL A 43 -3.10 -5.52 10.15
N LYS A 44 -2.29 -6.53 9.83
CA LYS A 44 -0.88 -6.56 10.23
C LYS A 44 -0.07 -5.48 9.50
N LEU A 45 -0.22 -5.39 8.18
CA LEU A 45 0.48 -4.40 7.36
C LEU A 45 0.08 -2.96 7.70
N ASP A 46 -1.19 -2.73 8.02
CA ASP A 46 -1.71 -1.44 8.48
C ASP A 46 -1.04 -1.02 9.80
N THR A 47 -0.89 -1.96 10.73
CA THR A 47 -0.15 -1.73 11.99
C THR A 47 1.32 -1.39 11.73
N GLU A 48 1.99 -2.13 10.85
CA GLU A 48 3.39 -1.86 10.48
C GLU A 48 3.55 -0.48 9.81
N LEU A 49 2.57 -0.05 9.00
CA LEU A 49 2.54 1.29 8.41
C LEU A 49 2.38 2.38 9.48
N ASP A 50 1.54 2.18 10.49
CA ASP A 50 1.41 3.13 11.59
C ASP A 50 2.73 3.29 12.37
N GLU A 51 3.45 2.20 12.62
CA GLU A 51 4.77 2.25 13.25
C GLU A 51 5.81 2.99 12.38
N MET A 52 5.77 2.77 11.06
CA MET A 52 6.59 3.50 10.10
C MET A 52 6.26 4.99 10.09
N LYS A 53 4.99 5.37 10.16
CA LYS A 53 4.54 6.76 10.24
C LYS A 53 5.12 7.48 11.45
N VAL A 54 5.05 6.84 12.62
CA VAL A 54 5.65 7.37 13.86
C VAL A 54 7.16 7.55 13.70
N SER A 55 7.84 6.56 13.10
CA SER A 55 9.27 6.63 12.83
C SER A 55 9.64 7.78 11.89
N LEU A 56 8.87 8.00 10.83
CA LEU A 56 9.06 9.11 9.88
C LEU A 56 8.87 10.47 10.53
N SER A 57 7.85 10.63 11.38
CA SER A 57 7.65 11.87 12.16
C SER A 57 8.80 12.14 13.12
N ASN A 58 9.31 11.10 13.80
CA ASN A 58 10.47 11.25 14.67
C ASN A 58 11.72 11.69 13.89
N MET A 59 11.95 11.12 12.70
CA MET A 59 13.06 11.55 11.82
C MET A 59 12.92 13.01 11.37
N GLU A 60 11.70 13.46 11.06
CA GLU A 60 11.43 14.84 10.68
C GLU A 60 11.75 15.83 11.81
N CYS A 61 11.34 15.51 13.04
CA CYS A 61 11.69 16.26 14.24
C CYS A 61 13.20 16.35 14.44
N LEU A 62 13.92 15.22 14.35
CA LEU A 62 15.38 15.18 14.48
C LEU A 62 16.09 15.98 13.40
N LEU A 63 15.62 15.92 12.15
CA LEU A 63 16.16 16.71 11.04
C LEU A 63 15.94 18.21 11.22
N SER A 64 14.80 18.59 11.77
CA SER A 64 14.47 19.98 12.11
C SER A 64 15.41 20.50 13.20
N SER A 65 15.58 19.73 14.28
CA SER A 65 16.53 20.04 15.36
C SER A 65 17.97 20.15 14.86
N ALA A 66 18.44 19.18 14.06
CA ALA A 66 19.79 19.21 13.48
C ALA A 66 20.00 20.44 12.58
N THR A 67 18.99 20.81 11.80
CA THR A 67 19.04 22.04 10.97
C THR A 67 19.14 23.28 11.84
N SER A 68 18.39 23.35 12.94
CA SER A 68 18.41 24.46 13.90
C SER A 68 19.78 24.60 14.56
N TYR A 69 20.32 23.50 15.11
CA TYR A 69 21.65 23.50 15.74
C TYR A 69 22.76 23.88 14.76
N LEU A 70 22.69 23.43 13.50
CA LEU A 70 23.64 23.85 12.48
C LEU A 70 23.54 25.37 12.20
N LYS A 71 22.33 25.93 12.20
CA LYS A 71 22.11 27.37 12.04
C LYS A 71 22.73 28.15 13.21
N GLU A 72 22.50 27.71 14.44
CA GLU A 72 23.07 28.33 15.64
C GLU A 72 24.61 28.22 15.68
N ALA A 73 25.18 27.07 15.32
CA ALA A 73 26.63 26.87 15.29
C ALA A 73 27.34 27.77 14.27
N ARG A 74 26.62 28.24 13.24
CA ARG A 74 27.11 29.20 12.25
C ARG A 74 27.10 30.64 12.78
N THR A 75 26.18 31.00 13.67
CA THR A 75 26.05 32.38 14.18
C THR A 75 26.89 32.63 15.42
N THR A 76 27.04 31.65 16.30
CA THR A 76 27.78 31.78 17.58
C THR A 76 29.30 31.72 17.41
N THR A 77 29.75 31.15 16.29
CA THR A 77 31.11 30.65 16.07
C THR A 77 32.10 31.63 15.44
N ARG A 78 33.23 32.06 16.04
CA ARG A 78 34.28 32.74 15.24
C ARG A 78 34.77 31.81 14.12
N PRO A 79 34.74 32.22 12.84
CA PRO A 79 35.08 31.34 11.73
C PRO A 79 36.58 31.03 11.70
N ASN A 80 36.91 29.75 11.51
CA ASN A 80 38.24 29.28 11.14
C ASN A 80 38.10 28.16 10.09
N LYS A 81 39.19 27.86 9.36
CA LYS A 81 39.15 26.93 8.22
C LYS A 81 38.61 25.54 8.59
N VAL A 82 39.04 24.99 9.73
CA VAL A 82 38.61 23.65 10.20
C VAL A 82 37.11 23.64 10.52
N LYS A 83 36.65 24.64 11.26
CA LYS A 83 35.25 24.80 11.64
C LYS A 83 34.35 25.01 10.42
N SER A 84 34.76 25.85 9.47
CA SER A 84 34.01 26.07 8.23
C SER A 84 33.86 24.78 7.43
N SER A 85 34.92 23.98 7.34
CA SER A 85 34.87 22.66 6.69
C SER A 85 33.92 21.71 7.41
N LEU A 86 33.96 21.65 8.75
CA LEU A 86 33.07 20.80 9.53
C LEU A 86 31.59 21.18 9.36
N LEU A 87 31.27 22.47 9.47
CA LEU A 87 29.90 22.98 9.29
C LEU A 87 29.38 22.73 7.86
N HIS A 88 30.26 22.76 6.86
CA HIS A 88 29.92 22.41 5.49
C HIS A 88 29.61 20.90 5.36
N SER A 89 30.44 20.03 5.93
CA SER A 89 30.21 18.58 5.94
C SER A 89 28.90 18.21 6.64
N LEU A 90 28.60 18.83 7.79
CA LEU A 90 27.34 18.65 8.51
C LEU A 90 26.14 19.08 7.67
N HIS A 91 26.25 20.21 6.98
CA HIS A 91 25.20 20.66 6.06
C HIS A 91 24.92 19.63 4.97
N LYS A 92 25.97 19.10 4.32
CA LYS A 92 25.83 18.07 3.29
C LYS A 92 25.18 16.79 3.83
N ALA A 93 25.56 16.36 5.04
CA ALA A 93 24.97 15.20 5.70
C ALA A 93 23.48 15.41 5.99
N ILE A 94 23.10 16.55 6.57
CA ILE A 94 21.69 16.90 6.84
C ILE A 94 20.89 16.94 5.54
N SER A 95 21.40 17.59 4.48
CA SER A 95 20.72 17.65 3.18
C SER A 95 20.52 16.26 2.57
N LYS A 96 21.51 15.37 2.68
CA LYS A 96 21.38 13.97 2.22
C LYS A 96 20.31 13.22 3.02
N LEU A 97 20.26 13.40 4.33
CA LEU A 97 19.23 12.77 5.16
C LEU A 97 17.84 13.33 4.86
N LYS A 98 17.69 14.63 4.63
CA LYS A 98 16.41 15.23 4.20
C LYS A 98 15.90 14.62 2.89
N SER A 99 16.79 14.45 1.90
CA SER A 99 16.42 13.80 0.64
C SER A 99 15.99 12.34 0.85
N ARG A 100 16.70 11.59 1.71
CA ARG A 100 16.31 10.20 2.03
C ARG A 100 14.98 10.12 2.77
N HIS A 101 14.74 11.02 3.73
CA HIS A 101 13.48 11.12 4.45
C HIS A 101 12.32 11.41 3.48
N ALA A 102 12.49 12.35 2.55
CA ALA A 102 11.49 12.63 1.52
C ALA A 102 11.19 11.40 0.65
N SER A 103 12.21 10.65 0.22
CA SER A 103 12.01 9.40 -0.52
C SER A 103 11.28 8.34 0.31
N LEU A 104 11.66 8.14 1.57
CA LEU A 104 10.97 7.19 2.46
C LEU A 104 9.52 7.59 2.71
N ASN A 105 9.23 8.89 2.87
CA ASN A 105 7.88 9.39 3.05
C ASN A 105 7.01 9.18 1.79
N ALA A 106 7.60 9.32 0.60
CA ALA A 106 6.92 8.98 -0.65
C ALA A 106 6.60 7.48 -0.72
N CYS A 107 7.59 6.61 -0.44
CA CYS A 107 7.36 5.16 -0.39
C CYS A 107 6.28 4.76 0.64
N TYR A 108 6.28 5.37 1.82
CA TYR A 108 5.25 5.16 2.84
C TYR A 108 3.87 5.54 2.30
N THR A 109 3.74 6.70 1.66
CA THR A 109 2.47 7.18 1.08
C THR A 109 1.96 6.24 -0.01
N ASP A 110 2.86 5.78 -0.89
CA ASP A 110 2.54 4.83 -1.96
C ASP A 110 2.11 3.47 -1.39
N ALA A 111 2.79 2.99 -0.36
CA ALA A 111 2.47 1.74 0.33
C ALA A 111 1.10 1.82 1.00
N THR A 112 0.80 2.89 1.75
CA THR A 112 -0.52 3.12 2.36
C THR A 112 -1.62 3.13 1.28
N SER A 113 -1.45 3.90 0.21
CA SER A 113 -2.46 3.97 -0.87
C SER A 113 -2.67 2.62 -1.56
N SER A 114 -1.60 1.84 -1.75
CA SER A 114 -1.68 0.53 -2.37
C SER A 114 -2.39 -0.47 -1.47
N LEU A 115 -2.10 -0.44 -0.17
CA LEU A 115 -2.73 -1.31 0.82
C LEU A 115 -4.23 -1.01 0.96
N GLU A 116 -4.61 0.27 1.03
CA GLU A 116 -6.02 0.70 1.06
C GLU A 116 -6.82 0.19 -0.17
N LYS A 117 -6.22 0.30 -1.36
CA LYS A 117 -6.84 -0.20 -2.61
C LYS A 117 -7.00 -1.71 -2.60
N ALA A 118 -5.98 -2.44 -2.17
CA ALA A 118 -6.02 -3.89 -2.07
C ALA A 118 -7.12 -4.33 -1.10
N TYR A 119 -7.21 -3.67 0.07
CA TYR A 119 -8.24 -3.95 1.06
C TYR A 119 -9.65 -3.74 0.54
N ALA A 120 -9.90 -2.62 -0.15
CA ALA A 120 -11.18 -2.34 -0.77
C ALA A 120 -11.56 -3.46 -1.76
N ALA A 121 -10.63 -3.89 -2.62
CA ALA A 121 -10.86 -4.96 -3.57
C ALA A 121 -11.18 -6.32 -2.89
N PHE A 122 -10.45 -6.66 -1.83
CA PHE A 122 -10.73 -7.89 -1.06
C PHE A 122 -12.09 -7.82 -0.35
N ARG A 123 -12.45 -6.67 0.21
CA ARG A 123 -13.76 -6.44 0.85
C ARG A 123 -14.93 -6.56 -0.12
N ASP A 124 -14.78 -6.01 -1.32
CA ASP A 124 -15.80 -6.10 -2.38
C ASP A 124 -15.96 -7.55 -2.87
N THR A 125 -14.85 -8.27 -3.03
CA THR A 125 -14.86 -9.70 -3.37
C THR A 125 -15.54 -10.51 -2.27
N ASN A 126 -15.21 -10.25 -1.00
CA ASN A 126 -15.81 -10.93 0.16
C ASN A 126 -17.33 -10.75 0.19
N THR A 127 -17.79 -9.51 -0.07
CA THR A 127 -19.21 -9.16 -0.09
C THR A 127 -19.93 -9.87 -1.23
N SER A 128 -19.29 -10.02 -2.39
CA SER A 128 -19.84 -10.75 -3.53
C SER A 128 -19.97 -12.25 -3.24
N LEU A 129 -18.99 -12.85 -2.56
CA LEU A 129 -19.01 -14.27 -2.19
C LEU A 129 -20.11 -14.62 -1.18
N ILE A 130 -20.47 -13.69 -0.29
CA ILE A 130 -21.58 -13.89 0.68
C ILE A 130 -22.96 -13.90 -0.03
N ARG A 131 -23.06 -13.33 -1.23
CA ARG A 131 -24.30 -13.23 -2.00
C ARG A 131 -24.53 -14.39 -2.97
N LEU A 132 -23.57 -15.29 -3.12
CA LEU A 132 -23.66 -16.54 -3.88
C LEU A 132 -24.30 -17.65 -3.05
#